data_AF-Q92B54-F1
#
_entry.id   AF-Q92B54-F1
#
_cell.length_a   1.000
_cell.length_b   1.000
_cell.length_c   1.000
_cell.angle_alpha   90.00
_cell.angle_beta   90.00
_cell.angle_gamma   90.00
#
_symmetry.space_group_name_H-M   'P 1'
#
loop_
_entity.id
_entity.type
_entity.pdbx_description
1 polymer ?
#
loop_
_entity_poly.entity_id
_entity_poly.type
_entity_poly.pdbx_seq_one_letter_code
_entity_poly.pdbx_strand_id
1 'polypeptide(L)' 'MKKIIKFIFVTLFILFLVDCLWTMIQTKDGLDSPLWLQIVYLLAYLVSAIGAYKEKWFGFFIAFLFGVMIMIASIIITL' A
#
# COMPACT_ATOMS: atom_id res chain seq x y z
N MET A 1 -21.36 -4.58 2.42
CA MET A 1 -21.24 -3.32 1.65
C MET A 1 -21.82 -3.51 0.26
N LYS A 2 -22.56 -2.54 -0.31
CA LYS A 2 -22.99 -2.62 -1.72
C LYS A 2 -21.75 -2.79 -2.60
N LYS A 3 -21.79 -3.67 -3.62
CA LYS A 3 -20.64 -3.99 -4.48
C LYS A 3 -19.93 -2.74 -5.04
N ILE A 4 -20.72 -1.72 -5.37
CA ILE A 4 -20.25 -0.42 -5.86
C ILE A 4 -19.33 0.28 -4.84
N ILE A 5 -19.71 0.28 -3.57
CA ILE A 5 -18.95 0.94 -2.51
C ILE A 5 -17.59 0.25 -2.34
N LYS A 6 -17.56 -1.09 -2.34
CA LYS A 6 -16.32 -1.87 -2.24
C LYS A 6 -15.37 -1.54 -3.40
N PHE A 7 -15.90 -1.45 -4.62
CA PHE A 7 -15.12 -1.09 -5.80
C PHE A 7 -14.50 0.30 -5.67
N ILE A 8 -15.30 1.31 -5.30
CA ILE A 8 -14.82 2.68 -5.11
C ILE A 8 -13.68 2.74 -4.10
N PHE A 9 -13.81 2.07 -2.94
CA PHE A 9 -12.75 2.05 -1.93
C PHE A 9 -11.45 1.40 -2.44
N VAL A 10 -11.53 0.28 -3.15
CA VAL A 10 -10.34 -0.38 -3.73
C VAL A 10 -9.68 0.54 -4.74
N THR A 11 -10.45 1.17 -5.63
CA THR A 11 -9.91 2.08 -6.65
C THR A 11 -9.25 3.31 -6.03
N LEU A 12 -9.91 3.97 -5.08
CA LEU A 12 -9.34 5.13 -4.38
C LEU A 12 -8.04 4.76 -3.66
N PHE A 13 -8.02 3.59 -3.03
CA PHE A 13 -6.83 3.11 -2.35
C PHE A 13 -5.67 2.80 -3.31
N ILE A 14 -5.95 2.21 -4.48
CA ILE A 14 -4.94 2.01 -5.52
C ILE A 14 -4.43 3.35 -6.06
N LEU A 15 -5.31 4.32 -6.29
CA LEU A 15 -4.91 5.66 -6.75
C LEU A 15 -3.97 6.33 -5.75
N PHE A 16 -4.27 6.24 -4.46
CA PHE A 16 -3.38 6.72 -3.39
C PHE A 16 -2.00 6.04 -3.45
N LEU A 17 -1.94 4.71 -3.60
CA LEU A 17 -0.67 3.99 -3.71
C LEU A 17 0.14 4.40 -4.95
N VAL A 18 -0.53 4.61 -6.09
CA VAL A 18 0.12 5.09 -7.31
C VAL A 18 0.67 6.50 -7.13
N ASP A 19 -0.06 7.38 -6.44
CA ASP A 19 0.39 8.74 -6.13
C ASP A 19 1.63 8.75 -5.22
N CYS A 20 1.66 7.87 -4.20
CA CYS A 20 2.86 7.67 -3.38
C CYS A 20 4.06 7.23 -4.21
N LEU A 21 3.87 6.21 -5.07
CA LEU A 21 4.94 5.72 -5.94
C LEU A 21 5.43 6.81 -6.91
N TRP A 22 4.51 7.57 -7.50
CA TRP A 22 4.83 8.66 -8.40
C TRP A 22 5.63 9.76 -7.70
N THR A 23 5.22 10.14 -6.49
CA THR A 23 5.93 11.12 -5.67
C THR A 23 7.34 10.66 -5.36
N MET A 24 7.53 9.41 -4.94
CA MET A 24 8.86 8.84 -4.69
C MET A 24 9.75 8.84 -5.94
N ILE A 25 9.19 8.56 -7.12
CA ILE A 25 9.94 8.63 -8.39
C ILE A 25 10.37 10.06 -8.68
N GLN A 26 9.52 11.06 -8.43
CA GLN A 26 9.83 12.46 -8.68
C GLN A 26 10.87 13.02 -7.71
N THR A 27 10.74 12.74 -6.42
CA THR A 27 11.66 13.23 -5.38
C THR A 27 12.97 12.46 -5.37
N LYS A 28 13.00 11.25 -5.94
CA LYS A 28 14.09 10.28 -5.81
C LYS A 28 14.40 9.96 -4.35
N ASP A 29 13.38 10.03 -3.51
CA ASP A 29 13.45 9.79 -2.08
C ASP A 29 12.34 8.82 -1.68
N GLY A 30 12.45 8.24 -0.48
CA GLY A 30 11.37 7.47 0.11
C GLY A 30 10.16 8.32 0.47
N LEU A 31 9.17 7.70 1.09
CA LEU A 31 8.07 8.43 1.71
C LEU A 31 8.61 9.39 2.76
N ASP A 32 8.08 10.62 2.77
CA ASP A 32 8.38 11.67 3.76
C ASP A 32 7.82 11.30 5.14
N SER A 33 8.43 10.29 5.75
CA SER A 33 8.08 9.73 7.03
C SER A 33 9.30 9.02 7.63
N PRO A 34 9.45 9.03 8.96
CA PRO A 34 10.55 8.33 9.62
C PRO A 34 10.58 6.84 9.28
N LEU A 35 11.78 6.27 9.14
CA LEU A 35 11.98 4.87 8.75
C LEU A 35 11.19 3.87 9.63
N TRP A 36 11.11 4.11 10.95
CA TRP A 36 10.35 3.24 11.86
C TRP A 36 8.85 3.23 11.53
N LEU A 37 8.30 4.35 11.06
CA LEU A 37 6.90 4.46 10.68
C LEU A 37 6.65 3.74 9.36
N GLN A 38 7.59 3.82 8.42
CA GLN A 38 7.54 3.04 7.17
C GLN A 38 7.52 1.53 7.46
N ILE A 39 8.31 1.05 8.42
CA ILE A 39 8.29 -0.36 8.84
C ILE A 39 6.93 -0.74 9.45
N VAL A 40 6.33 0.14 10.25
CA VAL A 40 4.99 -0.08 10.81
C VAL A 40 3.94 -0.19 9.69
N TYR A 41 3.99 0.67 8.68
CA TYR A 41 3.10 0.60 7.52
C TYR A 41 3.30 -0.68 6.70
N LEU A 42 4.54 -1.12 6.51
CA LEU A 42 4.85 -2.38 5.85
C LEU A 42 4.18 -3.57 6.57
N LEU A 43 4.31 -3.64 7.90
CA LEU A 43 3.67 -4.68 8.71
C LEU A 43 2.14 -4.60 8.63
N ALA A 44 1.58 -3.40 8.68
CA ALA A 44 0.14 -3.18 8.56
C ALA A 44 -0.39 -3.67 7.20
N TYR A 45 0.31 -3.39 6.09
CA TYR A 45 -0.07 -3.90 4.77
C TYR A 45 0.08 -5.41 4.65
N LEU A 46 1.13 -6.00 5.22
CA LEU A 46 1.31 -7.46 5.24
C LEU A 46 0.17 -8.17 5.98
N VAL A 47 -0.17 -7.71 7.19
CA VAL A 47 -1.27 -8.28 7.98
C VAL A 47 -2.60 -8.11 7.26
N SER A 48 -2.83 -6.94 6.65
CA SER A 48 -4.03 -6.66 5.87
C SER A 48 -4.14 -7.52 4.62
N ALA A 49 -3.02 -7.78 3.93
CA ALA A 49 -2.98 -8.70 2.78
C ALA A 49 -3.34 -10.13 3.20
N ILE A 50 -2.76 -10.63 4.30
CA ILE A 50 -3.08 -11.96 4.84
C ILE A 50 -4.56 -12.07 5.21
N GLY A 51 -5.11 -11.06 5.88
CA GLY A 51 -6.54 -11.00 6.22
C GLY A 51 -7.43 -11.01 4.98
N ALA A 52 -7.13 -10.15 4.00
CA ALA A 52 -7.89 -10.05 2.76
C ALA A 52 -7.84 -11.34 1.94
N TYR A 53 -6.71 -12.06 1.94
CA TYR A 53 -6.57 -13.35 1.27
C TYR A 53 -7.45 -14.43 1.94
N LYS A 54 -7.40 -14.53 3.27
CA LYS A 54 -8.22 -15.50 4.03
C LYS A 54 -9.71 -15.31 3.80
N GLU A 55 -10.16 -14.05 3.73
CA GLU A 55 -11.56 -13.69 3.44
C GLU A 55 -11.92 -13.74 1.94
N LYS A 56 -11.00 -14.17 1.07
CA LYS A 56 -11.17 -14.24 -0.41
C LYS A 56 -11.52 -12.88 -1.02
N TRP A 57 -11.07 -11.78 -0.42
CA TRP A 57 -11.27 -10.42 -0.92
C TRP A 57 -10.12 -10.03 -1.87
N PHE A 58 -10.04 -10.70 -3.02
CA PHE A 58 -8.91 -10.60 -3.95
C PHE A 58 -8.56 -9.17 -4.40
N GLY A 59 -9.55 -8.29 -4.60
CA GLY A 59 -9.28 -6.89 -4.96
C GLY A 59 -8.51 -6.11 -3.89
N PHE A 60 -8.88 -6.29 -2.61
CA PHE A 60 -8.14 -5.69 -1.50
C PHE A 60 -6.79 -6.38 -1.29
N PHE A 61 -6.74 -7.71 -1.46
CA PHE A 61 -5.48 -8.46 -1.36
C PHE A 61 -4.41 -7.94 -2.32
N ILE A 62 -4.75 -7.77 -3.60
CA ILE A 62 -3.82 -7.24 -4.62
C ILE A 62 -3.40 -5.81 -4.26
N ALA A 63 -4.34 -4.96 -3.83
CA ALA A 63 -4.02 -3.59 -3.44
C ALA A 63 -3.07 -3.54 -2.23
N PHE A 64 -3.26 -4.40 -1.22
CA PHE A 64 -2.35 -4.47 -0.07
C PHE A 64 -0.98 -5.04 -0.45
N LEU A 65 -0.90 -6.04 -1.33
CA LEU A 65 0.37 -6.52 -1.86
C LEU A 65 1.13 -5.41 -2.61
N PHE A 66 0.43 -4.58 -3.37
CA PHE A 66 1.03 -3.43 -4.03
C PHE A 66 1.58 -2.42 -3.01
N GLY A 67 0.82 -2.16 -1.93
CA GLY A 67 1.30 -1.36 -0.80
C GLY A 67 2.57 -1.92 -0.15
N VAL A 68 2.64 -3.24 0.06
CA VAL A 68 3.87 -3.91 0.57
C VAL A 68 5.06 -3.62 -0.33
N MET A 69 4.91 -3.76 -1.65
CA MET A 69 5.99 -3.51 -2.61
C MET A 69 6.45 -2.04 -2.57
N ILE A 70 5.52 -1.09 -2.49
CA ILE A 70 5.84 0.34 -2.38
C ILE A 70 6.59 0.63 -1.08
N MET A 71 6.14 0.07 0.05
CA MET A 71 6.81 0.29 1.33
C MET A 71 8.23 -0.29 1.34
N ILE A 72 8.44 -1.46 0.74
CA ILE A 72 9.79 -2.04 0.59
C ILE A 72 10.67 -1.11 -0.25
N ALA A 73 10.18 -0.62 -1.40
CA ALA A 73 10.92 0.32 -2.23
C ALA A 73 11.25 1.61 -1.47
N SER A 74 10.30 2.15 -0.70
CA SER A 74 10.47 3.35 0.12
C SER A 74 11.57 3.17 1.17
N ILE A 75 11.54 2.05 1.89
CA ILE A 75 12.53 1.71 2.90
C ILE A 75 13.93 1.59 2.28
N ILE A 76 14.04 0.94 1.11
CA ILE A 76 15.33 0.78 0.41
C ILE A 76 15.91 2.13 -0.02
N ILE A 77 15.07 3.04 -0.52
CA ILE A 77 15.52 4.38 -0.96
C ILE A 77 15.88 5.27 0.23
N THR A 78 15.18 5.11 1.36
CA THR A 78 15.40 5.92 2.58
C THR A 78 16.69 5.54 3.33
N LEU A 79 17.18 4.30 3.16
CA LEU A 79 18.41 3.78 3.79
C LEU A 79 19.69 4.29 3.09
#